data_AF-A0AAJ2L2M4-F1
#
_entry.id   AF-A0AAJ2L2M4-F1
#
_cell.length_a   1.000
_cell.length_b   1.000
_cell.length_c   1.000
_cell.angle_alpha   90.00
_cell.angle_beta   90.00
_cell.angle_gamma   90.00
#
_symmetry.space_group_name_H-M   'P 1'
#
loop_
_entity.id
_entity.type
_entity.pdbx_description
1 polymer ?
#
loop_
_entity_poly.entity_id
_entity_poly.type
_entity_poly.pdbx_seq_one_letter_code
_entity_poly.pdbx_strand_id
1 'polypeptide(L)'
;MNDAQWIKRLHACGLFQASFHPDREISALSSYLRLRESHLDYAAAHTQHMQKALTHMNLQLHHVVADITGLSGMRIIRAIVAGERSPSSLGKP
;
A
#
# COMPACT_ATOMS: atom_id res chain seq x y z
N MET A 1 34.27 -5.34 9.82
CA MET A 1 34.23 -5.45 11.29
C MET A 1 34.90 -4.22 11.95
N ASN A 2 34.53 -3.00 11.55
CA ASN A 2 35.23 -1.76 11.97
C ASN A 2 34.26 -0.69 12.52
N ASP A 3 33.09 -0.51 11.87
CA ASP A 3 32.16 0.58 12.20
C ASP A 3 31.59 0.54 13.62
N ALA A 4 31.18 -0.65 14.09
CA ALA A 4 30.65 -0.79 15.45
C ALA A 4 31.70 -0.48 16.54
N GLN A 5 32.98 -0.78 16.30
CA GLN A 5 34.06 -0.44 17.23
C GLN A 5 34.37 1.05 17.21
N TRP A 6 34.27 1.68 16.04
CA TRP A 6 34.46 3.12 15.88
C TRP A 6 33.34 3.94 16.55
N ILE A 7 32.08 3.53 16.37
CA ILE A 7 30.92 4.14 17.05
C ILE A 7 31.06 4.03 18.58
N LYS A 8 31.51 2.88 19.09
CA LYS A 8 31.76 2.70 20.54
C LYS A 8 32.81 3.68 21.07
N ARG A 9 33.90 3.90 20.33
CA ARG A 9 34.96 4.86 20.71
C ARG A 9 34.43 6.29 20.71
N LEU A 10 33.64 6.68 19.71
CA LEU A 10 33.00 8.00 19.66
C LEU A 10 32.04 8.24 20.83
N HIS A 11 31.22 7.24 21.17
CA HIS A 11 30.33 7.29 22.34
C HIS A 11 31.12 7.41 23.66
N ALA A 12 32.23 6.67 23.80
CA ALA A 12 33.08 6.73 25.00
C ALA A 12 33.75 8.11 25.20
N CYS A 13 34.05 8.82 24.10
CA CYS A 13 34.60 10.17 24.15
C CYS A 13 33.53 11.26 24.35
N GLY A 14 32.24 10.91 24.51
CA GLY A 14 31.15 11.88 24.65
C GLY A 14 30.88 12.70 23.39
N LEU A 15 31.42 12.26 22.24
CA LEU A 15 31.28 12.95 20.95
C LEU A 15 29.94 12.65 20.26
N PHE A 16 29.07 11.86 20.91
CA PHE A 16 27.77 11.49 20.39
C PHE A 16 26.67 12.08 21.27
N GLN A 17 25.75 12.82 20.66
CA GLN A 17 24.51 13.22 21.33
C GLN A 17 23.60 12.01 21.49
N ALA A 18 22.90 11.93 22.62
CA ALA A 18 21.87 10.90 22.79
C ALA A 18 20.85 11.03 21.65
N SER A 19 20.51 9.91 21.01
CA SER A 19 19.47 9.90 19.99
C SER A 19 18.13 10.25 20.67
N PHE A 20 17.40 11.20 20.07
CA PHE A 20 16.07 11.53 20.54
C PHE A 20 15.16 10.30 20.41
N HIS A 21 14.66 9.82 21.55
CA HIS A 21 13.63 8.78 21.60
C HIS A 21 12.33 9.43 22.06
N PRO A 22 11.32 9.57 21.17
CA PRO A 22 10.05 10.12 21.57
C PRO A 22 9.36 9.20 22.58
N ASP A 23 8.54 9.77 23.45
CA ASP A 23 7.72 9.00 24.39
C ASP A 23 6.88 7.96 23.67
N ARG A 24 6.56 6.87 24.39
CA ARG A 24 5.89 5.69 23.84
C ARG A 24 4.63 6.03 23.03
N GLU A 25 3.84 7.00 23.49
CA GLU A 25 2.61 7.43 22.83
C GLU A 25 2.89 8.12 21.48
N ILE A 26 3.89 8.99 21.44
CA ILE A 26 4.32 9.72 20.24
C ILE A 26 4.95 8.75 19.22
N SER A 27 5.74 7.79 19.72
CA SER A 27 6.35 6.73 18.88
C SER A 27 5.28 5.82 18.25
N ALA A 28 4.26 5.44 19.03
CA ALA A 28 3.13 4.67 18.54
C ALA A 28 2.35 5.44 17.46
N LEU A 29 2.02 6.71 17.73
CA LEU A 29 1.33 7.57 16.76
C LEU A 29 2.12 7.71 15.45
N SER A 30 3.43 7.97 15.55
CA SER A 30 4.31 8.07 14.39
C SER A 30 4.33 6.79 13.57
N SER A 31 4.26 5.63 14.22
CA SER A 31 4.19 4.34 13.54
C SER A 31 2.90 4.20 12.73
N TYR A 32 1.75 4.59 13.29
CA TYR A 32 0.48 4.60 12.56
C TYR A 32 0.48 5.57 11.38
N LEU A 33 1.07 6.76 11.53
CA LEU A 33 1.16 7.74 10.46
C LEU A 33 2.02 7.23 9.29
N ARG A 34 3.17 6.62 9.58
CA ARG A 34 4.03 5.99 8.56
C ARG A 34 3.34 4.84 7.85
N LEU A 35 2.58 4.02 8.58
CA LEU A 35 1.79 2.95 7.98
C LEU A 35 0.72 3.50 7.04
N ARG A 36 0.03 4.57 7.44
CA ARG A 36 -0.95 5.24 6.60
C ARG A 36 -0.32 5.81 5.33
N GLU A 37 0.83 6.48 5.46
CA GLU A 37 1.59 7.01 4.31
C GLU A 37 1.97 5.89 3.35
N SER A 38 2.51 4.78 3.88
CA SER A 38 2.82 3.60 3.07
C SER A 38 1.59 3.08 2.31
N HIS A 39 0.43 2.99 2.97
CA HIS A 39 -0.80 2.57 2.30
C HIS A 39 -1.25 3.53 1.19
N LEU A 40 -1.07 4.84 1.38
CA LEU A 40 -1.38 5.84 0.36
C LEU A 40 -0.44 5.72 -0.84
N ASP A 41 0.85 5.54 -0.61
CA ASP A 41 1.85 5.34 -1.67
C ASP A 41 1.55 4.08 -2.48
N TYR A 42 1.16 2.99 -1.81
CA TYR A 42 0.85 1.74 -2.48
C TYR A 42 -0.54 1.72 -3.13
N ALA A 43 -1.47 2.61 -2.76
CA ALA A 43 -2.84 2.59 -3.30
C ALA A 43 -2.88 2.74 -4.84
N ALA A 44 -2.08 3.65 -5.39
CA ALA A 44 -1.98 3.84 -6.82
C ALA A 44 -1.36 2.61 -7.52
N ALA A 45 -0.28 2.06 -6.94
CA ALA A 45 0.37 0.86 -7.47
C ALA A 45 -0.58 -0.36 -7.46
N HIS A 46 -1.36 -0.54 -6.40
CA HIS A 46 -2.37 -1.60 -6.33
C HIS A 46 -3.45 -1.42 -7.39
N THR A 47 -3.90 -0.19 -7.63
CA THR A 47 -4.87 0.12 -8.69
C THR A 47 -4.32 -0.28 -10.06
N GLN A 48 -3.06 0.06 -10.34
CA GLN A 48 -2.41 -0.28 -11.60
C GLN A 48 -2.16 -1.79 -11.76
N HIS A 49 -1.81 -2.49 -10.67
CA HIS A 49 -1.71 -3.95 -10.68
C HIS A 49 -3.04 -4.64 -11.00
N MET A 50 -4.15 -4.15 -10.43
CA MET A 50 -5.48 -4.65 -10.75
C MET A 50 -5.82 -4.42 -12.23
N GLN A 51 -5.57 -3.22 -12.77
CA GLN A 51 -5.77 -2.93 -14.19
C GLN A 51 -4.96 -3.86 -15.08
N LYS A 52 -3.67 -4.06 -14.76
CA LYS A 52 -2.79 -4.95 -15.51
C LYS A 52 -3.31 -6.40 -15.51
N ALA A 53 -3.77 -6.89 -14.36
CA ALA A 53 -4.36 -8.23 -14.26
C ALA A 53 -5.63 -8.37 -15.11
N LEU A 54 -6.51 -7.37 -15.08
CA LEU A 54 -7.72 -7.33 -15.92
C LEU A 54 -7.36 -7.35 -17.42
N THR A 55 -6.37 -6.56 -17.84
CA THR A 55 -5.87 -6.56 -19.22
C THR A 55 -5.30 -7.93 -19.63
N HIS A 56 -4.56 -8.60 -18.75
CA HIS A 56 -4.05 -9.96 -19.02
C HIS A 56 -5.17 -11.01 -19.17
N MET A 57 -6.32 -10.79 -18.54
CA MET A 57 -7.52 -11.63 -18.72
C MET A 57 -8.38 -11.22 -19.93
N ASN A 58 -7.93 -10.26 -20.73
CA ASN A 58 -8.67 -9.66 -21.84
C ASN A 58 -10.00 -9.00 -21.39
N LEU A 59 -10.02 -8.45 -20.17
CA LEU A 59 -11.15 -7.72 -19.60
C LEU A 59 -10.84 -6.22 -19.63
N GLN A 60 -11.41 -5.49 -20.59
CA GLN A 60 -11.23 -4.04 -20.75
C GLN A 60 -12.16 -3.22 -19.84
N LEU A 61 -12.22 -3.56 -18.54
CA LEU A 61 -13.12 -2.89 -17.59
C LEU A 61 -12.82 -1.39 -17.44
N HIS A 62 -11.57 -1.00 -17.66
CA HIS A 62 -11.10 0.39 -17.62
C HIS A 62 -11.67 1.27 -18.75
N HIS A 63 -12.22 0.69 -19.82
CA HIS A 63 -12.92 1.44 -20.87
C HIS A 63 -14.40 1.66 -20.59
N VAL A 64 -15.00 0.82 -19.74
CA VAL A 64 -16.46 0.81 -19.49
C VAL A 64 -16.82 1.49 -18.18
N VAL A 65 -15.90 1.50 -17.20
CA VAL A 65 -16.13 2.09 -15.88
C VAL A 65 -15.13 3.22 -15.64
N ALA A 66 -15.64 4.41 -15.29
CA ALA A 66 -14.82 5.59 -15.03
C ALA A 66 -13.90 5.45 -13.80
N ASP A 67 -14.30 4.66 -12.80
CA ASP A 67 -13.51 4.34 -11.61
C ASP A 67 -13.63 2.84 -11.26
N ILE A 68 -12.54 2.10 -11.41
CA ILE A 68 -12.47 0.66 -11.09
C ILE A 68 -12.47 0.39 -9.58
N THR A 69 -12.04 1.35 -8.77
CA THR A 69 -11.98 1.25 -7.30
C THR A 69 -13.30 1.63 -6.63
N GLY A 70 -14.17 2.32 -7.36
CA GLY A 70 -15.51 2.69 -6.93
C GLY A 70 -16.42 1.48 -6.70
N LEU A 71 -17.58 1.75 -6.10
CA LEU A 71 -18.52 0.70 -5.66
C LEU A 71 -18.92 -0.26 -6.79
N SER A 72 -19.22 0.27 -7.98
CA SER A 72 -19.61 -0.53 -9.14
C SER A 72 -18.45 -1.37 -9.69
N GLY A 73 -17.28 -0.76 -9.92
CA GLY A 73 -16.08 -1.46 -10.39
C GLY A 73 -15.67 -2.58 -9.44
N MET A 74 -15.67 -2.32 -8.14
CA MET A 74 -15.28 -3.32 -7.14
C MET A 74 -16.32 -4.43 -6.96
N ARG A 75 -17.62 -4.16 -7.20
CA ARG A 75 -18.65 -5.22 -7.26
C ARG A 75 -18.37 -6.18 -8.42
N ILE A 76 -18.07 -5.64 -9.60
CA ILE A 76 -17.74 -6.44 -10.79
C ILE A 76 -16.47 -7.26 -10.57
N ILE A 77 -15.40 -6.64 -10.06
CA ILE A 77 -14.13 -7.33 -9.76
C ILE A 77 -14.36 -8.47 -8.76
N ARG A 78 -15.11 -8.23 -7.69
CA ARG A 78 -15.42 -9.28 -6.69
C ARG A 78 -16.23 -10.42 -7.27
N ALA A 79 -17.20 -10.16 -8.15
CA ALA A 79 -17.96 -11.21 -8.82
C ALA A 79 -17.06 -12.05 -9.76
N ILE A 80 -16.15 -11.41 -10.51
CA ILE A 80 -15.17 -12.11 -11.34
C ILE A 80 -14.26 -13.02 -10.49
N VAL A 81 -13.79 -12.53 -9.33
CA VAL A 81 -12.99 -13.32 -8.39
C VAL A 81 -13.79 -14.48 -7.79
N ALA A 82 -15.09 -14.31 -7.56
CA ALA A 82 -15.99 -15.37 -7.12
C ALA A 82 -16.31 -16.42 -8.21
N GLY A 83 -15.86 -16.19 -9.46
CA GLY A 83 -16.02 -17.11 -10.58
C GLY A 83 -17.17 -16.78 -11.53
N GLU A 84 -17.89 -15.69 -11.30
CA GLU A 84 -18.97 -15.24 -12.17
C GLU A 84 -18.43 -14.52 -13.43
N ARG A 85 -18.72 -15.09 -14.60
CA ARG A 85 -18.31 -14.55 -15.92
C ARG A 85 -19.50 -14.21 -16.82
N SER A 86 -20.73 -14.32 -16.33
CA SER A 86 -21.94 -14.02 -17.11
C SER A 86 -22.14 -12.49 -17.24
N PRO A 87 -22.23 -11.94 -18.47
CA PRO A 87 -22.38 -10.49 -18.69
C PRO A 87 -23.63 -9.90 -18.03
N SER A 88 -24.72 -10.68 -18.00
CA SER A 88 -26.02 -10.30 -17.43
C SER A 88 -26.04 -10.24 -15.90
N SER A 89 -25.12 -10.93 -15.23
CA SER A 89 -24.99 -10.88 -13.76
C SER A 89 -24.09 -9.74 -13.30
N LEU A 90 -23.15 -9.30 -14.15
CA LEU A 90 -22.19 -8.24 -13.86
C LEU A 90 -22.76 -6.83 -14.12
N GLY A 91 -23.73 -6.70 -15.03
CA GLY A 91 -24.39 -5.45 -15.36
C GLY A 91 -25.88 -5.48 -15.09
N LYS A 92 -26.30 -5.05 -13.90
CA LYS A 92 -27.59 -4.37 -13.74
C LYS A 92 -27.31 -2.94 -13.25
N PRO A 93 -28.00 -1.94 -13.83
CA PRO A 93 -27.77 -0.52 -13.52
C PRO A 93 -27.92 -0.20 -12.03
#